data_AF-A0A2V7YBN1-F1
#
_entry.id   AF-A0A2V7YBN1-F1
#
_cell.length_a   1.000
_cell.length_b   1.000
_cell.length_c   1.000
_cell.angle_alpha   90.00
_cell.angle_beta   90.00
_cell.angle_gamma   90.00
#
_symmetry.space_group_name_H-M   'P 1'
#
loop_
_entity.id
_entity.type
_entity.pdbx_description
1 polymer ?
#
loop_
_entity_poly.entity_id
_entity_poly.type
_entity_poly.pdbx_seq_one_letter_code
_entity_poly.pdbx_strand_id
1 'polypeptide(L)'
;LRKRLAEIVEIDFFAASGRDTVEDLLSALEAGLRPPRPKAEPGAAVMRDVRGRTWVTRTGVHVDRMASAWLIRRFIDPEARFRFVRAQDPAMPGELRFDMFEADFTHEGQLCTFEVLLRRFALTDRALARIGEVVHDIDLKDGRFDHPETVGLDHLIAGIAMRHKDDEARLRGGAAAFDALYEYFKKKGRA
;
A
#
# COMPACT_ATOMS: atom_id res chain seq x y z
N LEU A 1 -14.73 8.61 -19.45
CA LEU A 1 -14.28 7.21 -19.24
C LEU A 1 -14.95 6.55 -18.03
N ARG A 2 -15.03 7.20 -16.84
CA ARG A 2 -15.76 6.66 -15.67
C ARG A 2 -17.18 6.18 -15.97
N LYS A 3 -17.97 6.97 -16.69
CA LYS A 3 -19.33 6.58 -17.10
C LYS A 3 -19.34 5.23 -17.84
N ARG A 4 -18.38 5.04 -18.74
CA ARG A 4 -18.25 3.83 -19.57
C ARG A 4 -17.77 2.62 -18.76
N LEU A 5 -16.89 2.82 -17.78
CA LEU A 5 -16.53 1.77 -16.83
C LEU A 5 -17.73 1.36 -15.96
N ALA A 6 -18.50 2.33 -15.46
CA ALA A 6 -19.70 2.05 -14.67
C ALA A 6 -20.73 1.25 -15.49
N GLU A 7 -20.95 1.61 -16.75
CA GLU A 7 -21.82 0.85 -17.67
C GLU A 7 -21.33 -0.60 -17.87
N ILE A 8 -20.02 -0.83 -17.94
CA ILE A 8 -19.44 -2.19 -18.05
C ILE A 8 -19.61 -2.97 -16.75
N VAL A 9 -19.43 -2.32 -15.60
CA VAL A 9 -19.58 -2.94 -14.27
C VAL A 9 -21.01 -3.43 -14.05
N GLU A 10 -22.03 -2.70 -14.50
CA GLU A 10 -23.43 -3.11 -14.37
C GLU A 10 -23.77 -4.41 -15.12
N ILE A 11 -23.01 -4.73 -16.18
CA ILE A 11 -23.19 -5.94 -16.99
C ILE A 11 -22.13 -7.00 -16.73
N ASP A 12 -21.19 -6.75 -15.80
CA ASP A 12 -20.13 -7.70 -15.46
C ASP A 12 -20.60 -8.69 -14.38
N PHE A 13 -21.20 -9.79 -14.85
CA PHE A 13 -21.65 -10.89 -14.00
C PHE A 13 -20.51 -11.73 -13.41
N PHE A 14 -19.27 -11.57 -13.92
CA PHE A 14 -18.14 -12.43 -13.57
C PHE A 14 -17.09 -11.75 -12.70
N ALA A 15 -17.26 -10.46 -12.38
CA ALA A 15 -16.31 -9.65 -11.62
C ALA A 15 -14.88 -9.79 -12.19
N ALA A 16 -14.74 -9.44 -13.46
CA ALA A 16 -13.50 -9.62 -14.21
C ALA A 16 -12.32 -8.93 -13.52
N SER A 17 -11.20 -9.65 -13.39
CA SER A 17 -10.00 -9.20 -12.68
C SER A 17 -9.35 -7.94 -13.27
N GLY A 18 -9.65 -7.60 -14.53
CA GLY A 18 -9.16 -6.38 -15.17
C GLY A 18 -9.82 -5.09 -14.66
N ARG A 19 -10.91 -5.20 -13.89
CA ARG A 19 -11.63 -4.05 -13.34
C ARG A 19 -10.73 -3.17 -12.49
N ASP A 20 -10.00 -3.76 -11.55
CA ASP A 20 -9.14 -3.02 -10.62
C ASP A 20 -8.05 -2.27 -11.40
N THR A 21 -7.45 -2.91 -12.40
CA THR A 21 -6.48 -2.28 -13.30
C THR A 21 -7.05 -1.08 -14.05
N VAL A 22 -8.27 -1.17 -14.57
CA VAL A 22 -8.91 -0.05 -15.27
C VAL A 22 -9.30 1.06 -14.28
N GLU A 23 -9.77 0.72 -13.09
CA GLU A 23 -10.05 1.70 -12.02
C GLU A 23 -8.78 2.46 -11.60
N ASP A 24 -7.64 1.79 -11.51
CA ASP A 24 -6.35 2.40 -11.17
C ASP A 24 -5.84 3.31 -12.30
N LEU A 25 -5.89 2.85 -13.55
CA LEU A 25 -5.51 3.66 -14.71
C LEU A 25 -6.37 4.92 -14.87
N LEU A 26 -7.69 4.79 -14.63
CA LEU A 26 -8.59 5.95 -14.65
C LEU A 26 -8.31 6.91 -13.51
N SER A 27 -8.01 6.40 -12.32
CA SER A 27 -7.61 7.23 -11.17
C SER A 27 -6.33 8.00 -11.48
N ALA A 28 -5.34 7.36 -12.13
CA ALA A 28 -4.08 8.00 -12.53
C ALA A 28 -4.29 9.09 -13.60
N LEU A 29 -5.11 8.85 -14.62
CA LEU A 29 -5.44 9.84 -15.65
C LEU A 29 -6.16 11.06 -15.07
N GLU A 30 -7.09 10.84 -14.15
CA GLU A 30 -7.81 11.93 -13.49
C GLU A 30 -6.90 12.76 -12.57
N ALA A 31 -5.90 12.13 -11.94
CA ALA A 31 -4.88 12.83 -11.18
C ALA A 31 -4.02 13.74 -12.07
N GLY A 32 -3.67 13.30 -13.29
CA GLY A 32 -2.91 14.10 -14.25
C GLY A 32 -3.68 15.29 -14.85
N LEU A 33 -5.02 15.25 -14.84
CA LEU A 33 -5.89 16.29 -15.37
C LEU A 33 -6.27 17.38 -14.35
N ARG A 34 -6.04 17.16 -13.06
CA ARG A 34 -6.35 18.14 -12.02
C ARG A 34 -5.20 19.14 -11.85
N PRO A 35 -5.51 20.43 -11.58
CA PRO A 35 -4.48 21.36 -11.15
C PRO A 35 -3.81 20.81 -9.89
N PRO A 36 -2.48 20.93 -9.75
CA PRO A 36 -1.78 20.43 -8.57
C PRO A 36 -2.40 21.10 -7.33
N ARG A 37 -2.94 20.28 -6.42
CA ARG A 37 -3.28 20.75 -5.08
C ARG A 37 -2.01 21.36 -4.49
N PRO A 38 -2.08 22.48 -3.75
CA PRO A 38 -0.90 22.94 -3.01
C PRO A 38 -0.39 21.75 -2.21
N LYS A 39 0.80 21.28 -2.57
CA LYS A 39 1.48 20.21 -1.84
C LYS A 39 1.52 20.70 -0.40
N ALA A 40 0.97 19.93 0.54
CA ALA A 40 1.34 20.11 1.93
C ALA A 40 2.88 20.18 1.93
N GLU A 41 3.44 21.25 2.50
CA GLU A 41 4.88 21.48 2.41
C GLU A 41 5.61 20.18 2.76
N PRO A 42 6.62 19.76 1.98
CA PRO A 42 7.43 18.61 2.31
C PRO A 42 8.30 18.97 3.52
N GLY A 43 7.68 18.91 4.69
CA GLY A 43 8.26 19.19 5.98
C GLY A 43 7.67 18.22 6.97
N ALA A 44 8.49 17.23 7.36
CA ALA A 44 8.70 16.64 8.68
C ALA A 44 7.62 16.76 9.78
N ALA A 45 6.34 16.90 9.47
CA ALA A 45 5.27 16.73 10.44
C ALA A 45 5.16 15.23 10.68
N VAL A 46 5.98 14.73 11.61
CA VAL A 46 5.80 13.42 12.21
C VAL A 46 4.38 13.43 12.78
N MET A 47 3.47 12.63 12.22
CA MET A 47 2.17 12.41 12.86
C MET A 47 2.43 11.62 14.14
N ARG A 48 2.50 12.34 15.27
CA ARG A 48 2.97 11.79 16.54
C ARG A 48 1.90 11.09 17.36
N ASP A 49 0.67 10.99 16.87
CA ASP A 49 -0.38 10.26 17.59
C ASP A 49 -1.42 9.69 16.62
N VAL A 50 -1.22 8.43 16.26
CA VAL A 50 -2.14 7.67 15.40
C VAL A 50 -2.57 6.38 16.06
N ARG A 51 -2.46 6.29 17.39
CA ARG A 51 -2.72 5.04 18.10
C ARG A 51 -4.22 4.70 18.11
N GLY A 52 -4.53 3.43 17.85
CA GLY A 52 -5.89 2.88 17.84
C GLY A 52 -6.76 3.41 16.71
N ARG A 53 -6.16 3.88 15.62
CA ARG A 53 -6.88 4.47 14.49
C ARG A 53 -7.43 3.39 13.57
N THR A 54 -8.45 3.78 12.79
CA THR A 54 -8.94 2.96 11.68
C THR A 54 -8.21 3.39 10.41
N TRP A 55 -7.44 2.47 9.84
CA TRP A 55 -6.67 2.63 8.62
C TRP A 55 -7.44 2.05 7.44
N VAL A 56 -7.58 2.83 6.37
CA VAL A 56 -8.50 2.53 5.27
C VAL A 56 -7.72 2.44 3.98
N THR A 57 -7.94 1.38 3.21
CA THR A 57 -7.40 1.25 1.86
C THR A 57 -8.41 0.53 0.96
N ARG A 58 -8.13 0.46 -0.34
CA ARG A 58 -9.01 -0.24 -1.28
C ARG A 58 -8.95 -1.76 -1.09
N THR A 59 -10.06 -2.42 -1.39
CA THR A 59 -10.09 -3.89 -1.50
C THR A 59 -9.10 -4.39 -2.56
N GLY A 60 -8.73 -5.67 -2.47
CA GLY A 60 -7.79 -6.28 -3.42
C GLY A 60 -6.35 -5.91 -3.08
N VAL A 61 -5.98 -5.97 -1.80
CA VAL A 61 -4.64 -5.58 -1.36
C VAL A 61 -3.57 -6.45 -2.00
N HIS A 62 -2.46 -5.80 -2.36
CA HIS A 62 -1.26 -6.40 -2.93
C HIS A 62 -0.01 -5.87 -2.19
N VAL A 63 1.17 -6.02 -2.78
CA VAL A 63 2.48 -5.81 -2.13
C VAL A 63 2.59 -4.55 -1.27
N ASP A 64 2.34 -3.34 -1.81
CA ASP A 64 2.55 -2.10 -1.06
C ASP A 64 1.54 -1.95 0.08
N ARG A 65 0.26 -2.27 -0.17
CA ARG A 65 -0.78 -2.26 0.88
C ARG A 65 -0.53 -3.28 1.97
N MET A 66 -0.10 -4.50 1.61
CA MET A 66 0.22 -5.55 2.57
C MET A 66 1.44 -5.16 3.42
N ALA A 67 2.49 -4.65 2.79
CA ALA A 67 3.70 -4.19 3.46
C ALA A 67 3.40 -2.99 4.38
N SER A 68 2.65 -2.01 3.87
CA SER A 68 2.26 -0.80 4.60
C SER A 68 1.39 -1.15 5.81
N ALA A 69 0.40 -2.03 5.66
CA ALA A 69 -0.43 -2.47 6.78
C ALA A 69 0.37 -3.24 7.84
N TRP A 70 1.34 -4.07 7.42
CA TRP A 70 2.28 -4.73 8.33
C TRP A 70 3.14 -3.71 9.10
N LEU A 71 3.72 -2.73 8.40
CA LEU A 71 4.51 -1.65 8.99
C LEU A 71 3.69 -0.83 9.98
N ILE A 72 2.47 -0.46 9.58
CA ILE A 72 1.53 0.28 10.42
C ILE A 72 1.29 -0.47 11.71
N ARG A 73 0.84 -1.73 11.64
CA ARG A 73 0.49 -2.48 12.83
C ARG A 73 1.68 -2.84 13.72
N ARG A 74 2.88 -3.01 13.15
CA ARG A 74 4.06 -3.44 13.92
C ARG A 74 4.86 -2.28 14.52
N PHE A 75 4.92 -1.12 13.86
CA PHE A 75 5.85 -0.04 14.24
C PHE A 75 5.19 1.32 14.47
N ILE A 76 3.97 1.56 13.97
CA ILE A 76 3.33 2.88 13.97
C ILE A 76 2.12 2.91 14.92
N ASP A 77 1.19 1.99 14.72
CA ASP A 77 -0.06 1.86 15.47
C ASP A 77 -0.34 0.39 15.80
N PRO A 78 0.12 -0.11 16.97
CA PRO A 78 -0.12 -1.49 17.41
C PRO A 78 -1.60 -1.87 17.56
N GLU A 79 -2.49 -0.88 17.67
CA GLU A 79 -3.92 -1.07 17.84
C GLU A 79 -4.71 -0.73 16.56
N ALA A 80 -4.00 -0.64 15.43
CA ALA A 80 -4.58 -0.35 14.13
C ALA A 80 -5.69 -1.35 13.77
N ARG A 81 -6.83 -0.80 13.35
CA ARG A 81 -7.91 -1.56 12.69
C ARG A 81 -7.88 -1.25 11.21
N PHE A 82 -8.03 -2.25 10.36
CA PHE A 82 -8.07 -2.07 8.91
C PHE A 82 -9.50 -2.14 8.40
N ARG A 83 -9.82 -1.26 7.44
CA ARG A 83 -11.09 -1.28 6.72
C ARG A 83 -10.79 -1.23 5.23
N PHE A 84 -11.40 -2.15 4.49
CA PHE A 84 -11.26 -2.24 3.04
C PHE A 84 -12.50 -1.68 2.37
N VAL A 85 -12.28 -0.78 1.42
CA VAL A 85 -13.36 -0.03 0.76
C VAL A 85 -13.30 -0.17 -0.75
N ARG A 86 -14.44 0.01 -1.41
CA ARG A 86 -14.51 0.25 -2.85
C ARG A 86 -14.23 1.71 -3.17
N ALA A 87 -13.94 2.02 -4.42
CA ALA A 87 -13.64 3.39 -4.84
C ALA A 87 -14.78 4.39 -4.60
N GLN A 88 -16.02 3.92 -4.46
CA GLN A 88 -17.21 4.75 -4.25
C GLN A 88 -17.56 4.96 -2.77
N ASP A 89 -16.93 4.24 -1.84
CA ASP A 89 -17.29 4.32 -0.44
C ASP A 89 -16.84 5.66 0.19
N PRO A 90 -17.68 6.30 1.00
CA PRO A 90 -17.38 7.60 1.59
C PRO A 90 -16.29 7.50 2.65
N ALA A 91 -15.57 8.61 2.87
CA ALA A 91 -14.66 8.75 4.01
C ALA A 91 -15.46 8.90 5.29
N MET A 92 -15.08 8.22 6.36
CA MET A 92 -15.65 8.48 7.68
C MET A 92 -14.73 9.39 8.51
N PRO A 93 -15.29 10.26 9.36
CA PRO A 93 -14.48 11.09 10.25
C PRO A 93 -13.59 10.23 11.15
N GLY A 94 -12.31 10.61 11.25
CA GLY A 94 -11.37 9.91 12.11
C GLY A 94 -10.73 8.65 11.50
N GLU A 95 -10.94 8.39 10.21
CA GLU A 95 -10.18 7.38 9.48
C GLU A 95 -8.85 7.95 8.95
N LEU A 96 -7.86 7.09 8.77
CA LEU A 96 -6.61 7.40 8.07
C LEU A 96 -6.52 6.56 6.81
N ARG A 97 -6.52 7.19 5.65
CA ARG A 97 -6.45 6.51 4.37
C ARG A 97 -5.01 6.27 3.97
N PHE A 98 -4.72 5.11 3.41
CA PHE A 98 -3.43 4.81 2.83
C PHE A 98 -3.52 4.06 1.50
N ASP A 99 -2.53 4.30 0.64
CA ASP A 99 -2.39 3.72 -0.70
C ASP A 99 -3.70 3.69 -1.51
N MET A 100 -4.37 4.85 -1.55
CA MET A 100 -5.56 5.05 -2.36
C MET A 100 -5.68 6.53 -2.74
N PHE A 101 -6.61 6.82 -3.63
CA PHE A 101 -6.86 8.19 -4.09
C PHE A 101 -7.22 9.13 -2.93
N GLU A 102 -6.59 10.31 -2.89
CA GLU A 102 -6.76 11.32 -1.83
C GLU A 102 -6.50 10.78 -0.40
N ALA A 103 -5.64 9.78 -0.28
CA ALA A 103 -5.23 9.23 1.01
C ALA A 103 -4.28 10.15 1.80
N ASP A 104 -4.30 10.00 3.12
CA ASP A 104 -3.37 10.68 4.03
C ASP A 104 -1.92 10.21 3.80
N PHE A 105 -1.76 8.92 3.47
CA PHE A 105 -0.47 8.31 3.12
C PHE A 105 -0.58 7.62 1.76
N THR A 106 0.06 8.16 0.73
CA THR A 106 0.06 7.56 -0.62
C THR A 106 1.41 7.78 -1.25
N HIS A 107 1.59 7.38 -2.51
CA HIS A 107 2.81 7.61 -3.25
C HIS A 107 3.16 9.10 -3.29
N GLU A 108 4.42 9.43 -3.03
CA GLU A 108 4.91 10.82 -3.05
C GLU A 108 6.14 10.94 -3.94
N GLY A 109 5.94 11.38 -5.18
CA GLY A 109 7.00 11.42 -6.18
C GLY A 109 7.40 10.00 -6.59
N GLN A 110 8.66 9.64 -6.40
CA GLN A 110 9.21 8.32 -6.70
C GLN A 110 9.27 7.44 -5.45
N LEU A 111 8.30 7.55 -4.55
CA LEU A 111 8.23 6.73 -3.34
C LEU A 111 6.91 5.99 -3.33
N CYS A 112 6.93 4.68 -3.07
CA CYS A 112 5.73 3.92 -2.76
C CYS A 112 5.17 4.31 -1.39
N THR A 113 3.96 3.87 -1.05
CA THR A 113 3.32 4.22 0.23
C THR A 113 4.13 3.72 1.41
N PHE A 114 4.74 2.54 1.33
CA PHE A 114 5.62 2.02 2.39
C PHE A 114 6.78 2.97 2.70
N GLU A 115 7.48 3.46 1.68
CA GLU A 115 8.59 4.41 1.84
C GLU A 115 8.11 5.75 2.38
N VAL A 116 6.93 6.20 1.96
CA VAL A 116 6.29 7.41 2.49
C VAL A 116 6.00 7.25 3.98
N LEU A 117 5.48 6.10 4.42
CA LEU A 117 5.26 5.81 5.84
C LEU A 117 6.57 5.81 6.62
N LEU A 118 7.64 5.17 6.12
CA LEU A 118 8.96 5.23 6.76
C LEU A 118 9.42 6.69 6.97
N ARG A 119 9.30 7.51 5.92
CA ARG A 119 9.70 8.92 5.97
C ARG A 119 8.84 9.74 6.93
N ARG A 120 7.51 9.62 6.82
CA ARG A 120 6.53 10.41 7.60
C ARG A 120 6.58 10.08 9.09
N PHE A 121 6.89 8.83 9.46
CA PHE A 121 7.04 8.40 10.85
C PHE A 121 8.49 8.36 11.35
N ALA A 122 9.44 8.85 10.55
CA ALA A 122 10.87 8.91 10.88
C ALA A 122 11.46 7.55 11.31
N LEU A 123 11.03 6.47 10.65
CA LEU A 123 11.54 5.11 10.89
C LEU A 123 12.85 4.90 10.12
N THR A 124 13.97 4.82 10.83
CA THR A 124 15.34 4.76 10.27
C THR A 124 16.00 3.38 10.37
N ASP A 125 15.22 2.33 10.67
CA ASP A 125 15.71 0.96 10.76
C ASP A 125 16.19 0.47 9.37
N ARG A 126 17.42 -0.05 9.30
CA ARG A 126 18.06 -0.49 8.05
C ARG A 126 17.36 -1.69 7.41
N ALA A 127 16.79 -2.59 8.20
CA ALA A 127 16.01 -3.72 7.68
C ALA A 127 14.69 -3.23 7.11
N LEU A 128 14.04 -2.24 7.73
CA LEU A 128 12.85 -1.60 7.15
C LEU A 128 13.18 -0.88 5.84
N ALA A 129 14.29 -0.14 5.77
CA ALA A 129 14.72 0.50 4.53
C ALA A 129 14.91 -0.52 3.40
N ARG A 130 15.57 -1.65 3.70
CA ARG A 130 15.77 -2.75 2.74
C ARG A 130 14.46 -3.38 2.27
N ILE A 131 13.49 -3.57 3.16
CA ILE A 131 12.14 -4.02 2.77
C ILE A 131 11.48 -2.99 1.85
N GLY A 132 11.61 -1.70 2.16
CA GLY A 132 11.07 -0.62 1.34
C GLY A 132 11.59 -0.65 -0.09
N GLU A 133 12.90 -0.86 -0.29
CA GLU A 133 13.50 -1.00 -1.62
C GLU A 133 12.93 -2.20 -2.40
N VAL A 134 12.76 -3.35 -1.72
CA VAL A 134 12.17 -4.54 -2.36
C VAL A 134 10.71 -4.32 -2.72
N VAL A 135 9.92 -3.71 -1.82
CA VAL A 135 8.51 -3.37 -2.07
C VAL A 135 8.39 -2.38 -3.23
N HIS A 136 9.25 -1.36 -3.27
CA HIS A 136 9.32 -0.38 -4.34
C HIS A 136 9.51 -1.03 -5.72
N ASP A 137 10.49 -1.93 -5.85
CA ASP A 137 10.75 -2.60 -7.13
C ASP A 137 9.54 -3.42 -7.61
N ILE A 138 8.81 -4.08 -6.70
CA ILE A 138 7.63 -4.88 -7.05
C ILE A 138 6.45 -3.96 -7.44
N ASP A 139 6.27 -2.88 -6.70
CA ASP A 139 5.11 -2.01 -6.82
C ASP A 139 5.22 -1.03 -8.00
N LEU A 140 6.37 -0.34 -8.13
CA LEU A 140 6.61 0.62 -9.21
C LEU A 140 7.13 -0.03 -10.49
N LYS A 141 7.75 -1.22 -10.41
CA LYS A 141 8.29 -1.97 -11.55
C LYS A 141 9.26 -1.17 -12.43
N ASP A 142 10.02 -0.27 -11.81
CA ASP A 142 11.02 0.56 -12.48
C ASP A 142 12.44 -0.02 -12.41
N GLY A 143 12.63 -1.11 -11.65
CA GLY A 143 13.90 -1.84 -11.52
C GLY A 143 15.00 -1.01 -10.87
N ARG A 144 14.62 -0.06 -10.00
CA ARG A 144 15.55 0.91 -9.42
C ARG A 144 16.61 0.28 -8.51
N PHE A 145 16.25 -0.73 -7.72
CA PHE A 145 17.16 -1.30 -6.73
C PHE A 145 17.68 -2.69 -7.10
N ASP A 146 16.89 -3.48 -7.83
CA ASP A 146 17.24 -4.77 -8.44
C ASP A 146 17.77 -5.80 -7.42
N HIS A 147 17.04 -5.96 -6.32
CA HIS A 147 17.43 -6.92 -5.27
C HIS A 147 17.10 -8.36 -5.64
N PRO A 148 17.96 -9.33 -5.30
CA PRO A 148 17.69 -10.74 -5.59
C PRO A 148 16.46 -11.29 -4.85
N GLU A 149 16.07 -10.64 -3.75
CA GLU A 149 14.87 -11.00 -2.99
C GLU A 149 13.56 -10.59 -3.69
N THR A 150 13.59 -9.65 -4.64
CA THR A 150 12.42 -9.01 -5.26
C THR A 150 11.50 -10.00 -5.96
N VAL A 151 12.02 -10.79 -6.91
CA VAL A 151 11.20 -11.75 -7.69
C VAL A 151 10.57 -12.82 -6.78
N GLY A 152 11.32 -13.30 -5.79
CA GLY A 152 10.84 -14.30 -4.84
C GLY A 152 9.69 -13.76 -3.98
N LEU A 153 9.83 -12.53 -3.49
CA LEU A 153 8.79 -11.88 -2.69
C LEU A 153 7.55 -11.57 -3.54
N ASP A 154 7.70 -11.10 -4.78
CA ASP A 154 6.58 -10.82 -5.69
C ASP A 154 5.71 -12.07 -5.89
N HIS A 155 6.32 -13.20 -6.27
CA HIS A 155 5.60 -14.46 -6.44
C HIS A 155 4.91 -14.95 -5.16
N LEU A 156 5.56 -14.77 -3.99
CA LEU A 156 4.97 -15.13 -2.70
C LEU A 156 3.72 -14.29 -2.40
N ILE A 157 3.81 -12.97 -2.59
CA ILE A 157 2.69 -12.04 -2.36
C ILE A 157 1.56 -12.31 -3.36
N ALA A 158 1.87 -12.54 -4.63
CA ALA A 158 0.90 -12.93 -5.64
C ALA A 158 0.20 -14.25 -5.23
N GLY A 159 0.95 -15.23 -4.74
CA GLY A 159 0.41 -16.49 -4.22
C GLY A 159 -0.55 -16.30 -3.04
N ILE A 160 -0.22 -15.40 -2.10
CA ILE A 160 -1.09 -15.02 -0.99
C ILE A 160 -2.39 -14.38 -1.52
N ALA A 161 -2.29 -13.46 -2.46
CA ALA A 161 -3.44 -12.79 -3.08
C ALA A 161 -4.35 -13.76 -3.85
N MET A 162 -3.76 -14.75 -4.56
CA MET A 162 -4.50 -15.79 -5.26
C MET A 162 -5.19 -16.77 -4.29
N ARG A 163 -4.52 -17.10 -3.17
CA ARG A 163 -5.05 -18.04 -2.17
C ARG A 163 -6.22 -17.47 -1.38
N HIS A 164 -6.27 -16.15 -1.20
CA HIS A 164 -7.22 -15.49 -0.31
C HIS A 164 -8.05 -14.43 -1.06
N LYS A 165 -9.38 -14.58 -1.05
CA LYS A 165 -10.30 -13.53 -1.53
C LYS A 165 -10.52 -12.41 -0.53
N ASP A 166 -10.37 -12.71 0.76
CA ASP A 166 -10.56 -11.77 1.86
C ASP A 166 -9.26 -10.99 2.15
N ASP A 167 -9.35 -9.66 2.20
CA ASP A 167 -8.19 -8.78 2.37
C ASP A 167 -7.58 -8.88 3.77
N GLU A 168 -8.38 -9.16 4.81
CA GLU A 168 -7.87 -9.44 6.15
C GLU A 168 -6.97 -10.70 6.16
N ALA A 169 -7.39 -11.75 5.46
CA ALA A 169 -6.57 -12.96 5.29
C ALA A 169 -5.29 -12.70 4.49
N ARG A 170 -5.36 -11.86 3.44
CA ARG A 170 -4.18 -11.40 2.70
C ARG A 170 -3.20 -10.65 3.60
N LEU A 171 -3.67 -9.71 4.41
CA LEU A 171 -2.84 -8.99 5.37
C LEU A 171 -2.17 -9.92 6.38
N ARG A 172 -2.89 -10.94 6.90
CA ARG A 172 -2.29 -11.93 7.82
C ARG A 172 -1.19 -12.75 7.14
N GLY A 173 -1.42 -13.21 5.91
CA GLY A 173 -0.42 -13.93 5.13
C GLY A 173 0.81 -13.08 4.81
N GLY A 174 0.60 -11.85 4.34
CA GLY A 174 1.66 -10.88 4.06
C GLY A 174 2.46 -10.53 5.32
N ALA A 175 1.78 -10.29 6.46
CA ALA A 175 2.44 -9.97 7.71
C ALA A 175 3.44 -11.06 8.15
N ALA A 176 3.08 -12.34 8.03
CA ALA A 176 4.01 -13.44 8.34
C ALA A 176 5.23 -13.45 7.42
N ALA A 177 5.06 -13.14 6.13
CA ALA A 177 6.16 -13.04 5.17
C ALA A 177 7.09 -11.86 5.49
N PHE A 178 6.52 -10.67 5.76
CA PHE A 178 7.30 -9.49 6.12
C PHE A 178 7.98 -9.61 7.49
N ASP A 179 7.38 -10.31 8.46
CA ASP A 179 8.02 -10.65 9.73
C ASP A 179 9.30 -11.49 9.49
N ALA A 180 9.21 -12.53 8.67
CA ALA A 180 10.35 -13.38 8.35
C ALA A 180 11.44 -12.61 7.59
N LEU A 181 11.03 -11.79 6.62
CA LEU A 181 11.95 -10.96 5.82
C LEU A 181 12.65 -9.90 6.67
N TYR A 182 11.93 -9.28 7.60
CA TYR A 182 12.49 -8.32 8.57
C TYR A 182 13.54 -8.96 9.46
N GLU A 183 13.27 -10.14 10.03
CA GLU A 183 14.25 -10.85 10.84
C GLU A 183 15.49 -11.27 10.04
N TYR A 184 15.32 -11.67 8.77
CA TYR A 184 16.44 -11.97 7.87
C TYR A 184 17.34 -10.75 7.66
N PHE A 185 16.78 -9.61 7.24
CA PHE A 185 17.56 -8.40 6.99
C PHE A 185 18.17 -7.81 8.27
N LYS A 186 17.48 -7.92 9.41
CA LYS A 186 17.97 -7.50 10.72
C LYS A 186 19.20 -8.30 11.17
N LYS A 187 19.25 -9.60 10.89
CA LYS A 187 20.42 -10.45 11.19
C LYS A 187 21.55 -10.21 10.19
N LYS A 188 21.25 -10.12 8.89
CA LYS A 188 22.25 -9.90 7.84
C LYS A 188 22.93 -8.52 7.95
N GLY A 189 22.21 -7.49 8.39
CA GLY A 189 22.78 -6.15 8.64
C GLY A 189 23.69 -6.04 9.86
N ARG A 190 23.84 -7.10 10.66
CA ARG A 190 24.79 -7.19 11.79
C ARG A 190 26.09 -7.94 11.45
N ALA A 191 26.16 -8.55 10.27
CA ALA A 191 27.31 -9.30 9.78
C ALA A 191 28.23 -8.42 8.92
#